data_AF-X6MJR2-F1
#
_entry.id   AF-X6MJR2-F1
#
_cell.length_a   1.000
_cell.length_b   1.000
_cell.length_c   1.000
_cell.angle_alpha   90.00
_cell.angle_beta   90.00
_cell.angle_gamma   90.00
#
_symmetry.space_group_name_H-M   'P 1'
#
loop_
_entity.id
_entity.type
_entity.pdbx_description
1 polymer ?
#
loop_
_entity_poly.entity_id
_entity_poly.type
_entity_poly.pdbx_seq_one_letter_code
_entity_poly.pdbx_strand_id
1 'polypeptide(L)'
;MSRADLLKVLSKIPETKVYKESTKTRIPQVIILHPKEHERMNKIYEESKEVSKMVGQINAEIVKLEENYKMSKQNISKSCKMIINAIEKHEEYLLNKVDTYKNKKKQILTELLNEVKNVEQQFKTKNKQIAQCINDIDIDSNQKREQLKQLLQDDPNLNINSLKSSQIIPNLDTSINVQFTNDQKQIKLIQMIKSGSITLTDIK
;
A
#
# COMPACT_ATOMS: atom_id res chain seq x y z
N MET A 1 46.54 -1.33 26.98
CA MET A 1 47.15 -1.58 28.31
C MET A 1 48.65 -1.55 28.16
N SER A 2 49.32 -0.75 28.99
CA SER A 2 50.77 -0.67 29.11
C SER A 2 51.29 -1.74 30.08
N ARG A 3 52.61 -2.00 30.11
CA ARG A 3 53.26 -2.86 31.12
C ARG A 3 52.89 -2.47 32.56
N ALA A 4 52.69 -1.18 32.81
CA ALA A 4 52.25 -0.67 34.10
C ALA A 4 50.81 -1.10 34.43
N ASP A 5 49.93 -1.18 33.43
CA ASP A 5 48.54 -1.61 33.63
C ASP A 5 48.44 -3.10 33.94
N LEU A 6 49.29 -3.93 33.33
CA LEU A 6 49.35 -5.37 33.63
C LEU A 6 49.81 -5.62 35.08
N LEU A 7 50.88 -4.94 35.52
CA LEU A 7 51.35 -5.01 36.91
C LEU A 7 50.26 -4.52 37.88
N LYS A 8 49.49 -3.50 37.50
CA LYS A 8 48.37 -3.00 38.30
C LYS A 8 47.24 -4.02 38.42
N VAL A 9 46.91 -4.76 37.35
CA VAL A 9 45.90 -5.83 37.41
C VAL A 9 46.40 -7.03 38.21
N LEU A 10 47.64 -7.46 37.98
CA LEU A 10 48.24 -8.57 38.73
C LEU A 10 48.34 -8.26 40.23
N SER A 11 48.50 -7.00 40.63
CA SER A 11 48.50 -6.58 42.04
C SER A 11 47.12 -6.67 42.74
N LYS A 12 46.04 -6.88 41.99
CA LYS A 12 44.67 -6.98 42.53
C LYS A 12 44.23 -8.43 42.79
N ILE A 13 44.94 -9.42 42.28
CA ILE A 13 44.65 -10.84 42.52
C ILE A 13 45.34 -11.24 43.84
N PRO A 14 44.61 -11.72 44.87
CA PRO A 14 45.22 -12.04 46.16
C PRO A 14 46.22 -13.20 46.08
N GLU A 15 45.99 -14.16 45.19
CA GLU A 15 46.80 -15.37 45.03
C GLU A 15 48.12 -15.12 44.29
N THR A 16 48.21 -14.07 43.47
CA THR A 16 49.48 -13.61 42.87
C THR A 16 50.34 -12.83 43.87
N LYS A 17 49.75 -12.38 44.99
CA LYS A 17 50.49 -11.90 46.15
C LYS A 17 50.93 -13.10 46.98
N VAL A 18 51.99 -13.78 46.55
CA VAL A 18 52.72 -14.68 47.45
C VAL A 18 53.42 -13.81 48.50
N TYR A 19 52.71 -13.48 49.57
CA TYR A 19 53.34 -12.98 50.78
C TYR A 19 52.58 -13.49 52.01
N LYS A 20 53.06 -14.61 52.55
CA LYS A 20 52.83 -14.96 53.94
C LYS A 20 53.41 -13.84 54.80
N GLU A 21 52.56 -13.29 55.65
CA GLU A 21 52.86 -12.25 56.61
C GLU A 21 53.98 -12.74 57.55
N SER A 22 55.21 -12.32 57.28
CA SER A 22 56.30 -12.34 58.25
C SER A 22 56.80 -10.93 58.40
N THR A 23 56.75 -10.44 59.63
CA THR A 23 57.28 -9.18 60.11
C THR A 23 58.74 -9.01 59.66
N LYS A 24 58.98 -8.26 58.58
CA LYS A 24 60.30 -7.75 58.17
C LYS A 24 60.07 -6.66 57.10
N THR A 25 60.70 -5.51 57.31
CA THR A 25 60.91 -4.42 56.34
C THR A 25 61.07 -5.00 54.92
N ARG A 26 60.06 -4.85 54.05
CA ARG A 26 60.13 -5.38 52.67
C ARG A 26 61.10 -4.55 51.86
N ILE A 27 62.35 -4.98 51.87
CA ILE A 27 63.32 -4.64 50.84
C ILE A 27 62.76 -5.18 49.51
N PRO A 28 62.68 -4.37 48.44
CA PRO A 28 62.23 -4.86 47.14
C PRO A 28 63.06 -6.06 46.72
N GLN A 29 62.43 -7.23 46.55
CA GLN A 29 63.10 -8.43 46.06
C GLN A 29 63.24 -8.31 44.55
N VAL A 30 64.49 -8.18 44.08
CA VAL A 30 64.82 -8.19 42.65
C VAL A 30 64.78 -9.64 42.17
N ILE A 31 63.76 -9.98 41.39
CA ILE A 31 63.68 -11.27 40.69
C ILE A 31 64.49 -11.14 39.40
N ILE A 32 65.64 -11.81 39.34
CA ILE A 32 66.45 -11.90 38.13
C ILE A 32 65.90 -13.05 37.29
N LEU A 33 65.25 -12.70 36.18
CA LEU A 33 64.79 -13.68 35.20
C LEU A 33 65.95 -14.15 34.34
N HIS A 34 66.04 -15.45 34.08
CA HIS A 34 66.93 -15.96 33.06
C HIS A 34 66.48 -15.44 31.67
N PRO A 35 67.39 -15.14 30.72
CA PRO A 35 67.01 -14.58 29.41
C PRO A 35 65.89 -15.33 28.68
N LYS A 36 65.88 -16.66 28.76
CA LYS A 36 64.80 -17.52 28.20
C LYS A 36 63.42 -17.30 28.85
N GLU A 37 63.39 -17.00 30.14
CA GLU A 37 62.14 -16.69 30.87
C GLU A 37 61.64 -15.30 30.51
N HIS A 38 62.56 -14.35 30.32
CA HIS A 38 62.23 -13.01 29.85
C HIS A 38 61.63 -13.02 28.44
N GLU A 39 62.18 -13.83 27.53
CA GLU A 39 61.66 -14.02 26.18
C GLU A 39 60.25 -14.63 26.19
N ARG A 40 60.02 -15.67 27.00
CA ARG A 40 58.68 -16.26 27.19
C ARG A 40 57.68 -15.25 27.73
N MET A 41 58.08 -14.41 28.69
CA MET A 41 57.22 -13.36 29.24
C MET A 41 56.86 -12.32 28.17
N ASN A 42 57.81 -11.89 27.34
CA ASN A 42 57.54 -10.98 26.23
C ASN A 42 56.60 -11.60 25.19
N LYS A 43 56.79 -12.89 24.85
CA LYS A 43 55.90 -13.60 23.94
C LYS A 43 54.46 -13.64 24.45
N ILE A 44 54.26 -14.00 25.73
CA ILE A 44 52.93 -14.00 26.36
C ILE A 44 52.29 -12.60 26.30
N TYR A 45 53.09 -11.55 26.52
CA TYR A 45 52.58 -10.18 26.48
C TYR A 45 52.11 -9.77 25.08
N GLU A 46 52.90 -10.05 24.04
CA GLU A 46 52.50 -9.72 22.67
C GLU A 46 51.30 -10.56 22.21
N GLU A 47 51.27 -11.86 22.50
CA GLU A 47 50.10 -12.72 22.21
C GLU A 47 48.84 -12.22 22.94
N SER A 48 48.97 -11.83 24.21
CA SER A 48 47.85 -11.25 24.98
C SER A 48 47.32 -9.95 24.37
N LYS A 49 48.22 -9.11 23.84
CA LYS A 49 47.85 -7.87 23.16
C LYS A 49 47.13 -8.14 21.83
N GLU A 50 47.56 -9.13 21.06
CA GLU A 50 46.88 -9.55 19.83
C GLU A 50 45.49 -10.11 20.12
N VAL A 51 45.37 -11.00 21.11
CA VAL A 51 44.08 -11.54 21.55
C VAL A 51 43.15 -10.42 22.02
N SER A 52 43.66 -9.45 22.79
CA SER A 52 42.88 -8.31 23.25
C SER A 52 42.35 -7.46 22.08
N LYS A 53 43.15 -7.29 21.02
CA LYS A 53 42.72 -6.59 19.79
C LYS A 53 41.62 -7.37 19.07
N MET A 54 41.76 -8.69 18.95
CA MET A 54 40.75 -9.56 18.33
C MET A 54 39.42 -9.51 19.11
N VAL A 55 39.47 -9.57 20.45
CA VAL A 55 38.27 -9.42 21.30
C VAL A 55 37.58 -8.08 21.04
N GLY A 56 38.34 -6.99 20.94
CA GLY A 56 37.79 -5.68 20.60
C GLY A 56 37.09 -5.64 19.24
N GLN A 57 37.68 -6.28 18.22
CA GLN A 57 37.10 -6.37 16.88
C GLN A 57 35.81 -7.21 16.87
N ILE A 58 35.81 -8.37 17.55
CA ILE A 58 34.63 -9.24 17.64
C ILE A 58 33.48 -8.50 18.34
N ASN A 59 33.76 -7.80 19.45
CA ASN A 59 32.73 -7.02 20.14
C ASN A 59 32.14 -5.92 19.25
N ALA A 60 32.96 -5.24 18.44
CA ALA A 60 32.48 -4.23 17.51
C ALA A 60 31.58 -4.85 16.41
N GLU A 61 31.95 -6.01 15.87
CA GLU A 61 31.12 -6.72 14.87
C GLU A 61 29.80 -7.23 15.46
N ILE A 62 29.79 -7.68 16.73
CA ILE A 62 28.55 -8.05 17.43
C ILE A 62 27.60 -6.85 17.52
N VAL A 63 28.09 -5.68 17.92
CA VAL A 63 27.27 -4.45 18.00
C VAL A 63 26.69 -4.08 16.63
N LYS A 64 27.52 -4.08 15.58
CA LYS A 64 27.05 -3.82 14.21
C LYS A 64 26.00 -4.83 13.75
N LEU A 65 26.17 -6.11 14.09
CA LEU A 65 25.22 -7.16 13.74
C LEU A 65 23.86 -6.90 14.41
N GLU A 66 23.84 -6.51 15.68
CA GLU A 66 22.60 -6.18 16.39
C GLU A 66 21.90 -4.96 15.80
N GLU A 67 22.64 -3.92 15.44
CA GLU A 67 22.12 -2.73 14.77
C GLU A 67 21.53 -3.08 13.39
N ASN A 68 22.28 -3.83 12.58
CA ASN A 68 21.84 -4.28 11.26
C ASN A 68 20.58 -5.16 11.33
N TYR A 69 20.49 -6.03 12.33
CA TYR A 69 19.30 -6.84 12.59
C TYR A 69 18.07 -5.97 12.92
N LYS A 70 18.23 -4.99 13.81
CA LYS A 70 17.15 -4.04 14.16
C LYS A 70 16.68 -3.26 12.93
N MET A 71 17.62 -2.72 12.17
CA MET A 71 17.34 -1.97 10.93
C MET A 71 16.64 -2.84 9.89
N SER A 72 17.12 -4.07 9.69
CA SER A 72 16.50 -5.01 8.74
C SER A 72 15.06 -5.34 9.11
N LYS A 73 14.78 -5.59 10.40
CA LYS A 73 13.40 -5.81 10.88
C LYS A 73 12.50 -4.59 10.63
N GLN A 74 13.00 -3.39 10.92
CA GLN A 74 12.25 -2.16 10.69
C GLN A 74 11.96 -1.95 9.20
N ASN A 75 12.95 -2.19 8.34
CA ASN A 75 12.81 -2.07 6.89
C ASN A 75 11.78 -3.07 6.34
N ILE A 76 11.83 -4.33 6.77
CA ILE A 76 10.82 -5.34 6.39
C ILE A 76 9.42 -4.87 6.81
N SER A 77 9.25 -4.45 8.06
CA SER A 77 7.95 -3.98 8.56
C SER A 77 7.43 -2.77 7.79
N LYS A 78 8.30 -1.80 7.48
CA LYS A 78 7.97 -0.61 6.71
C LYS A 78 7.52 -0.97 5.29
N SER A 79 8.26 -1.86 4.62
CA SER A 79 7.91 -2.33 3.28
C SER A 79 6.57 -3.07 3.25
N CYS A 80 6.31 -3.96 4.21
CA CYS A 80 5.01 -4.63 4.32
C CYS A 80 3.86 -3.64 4.52
N LYS A 81 4.02 -2.64 5.41
CA LYS A 81 3.01 -1.58 5.61
C LYS A 81 2.77 -0.76 4.35
N MET A 82 3.81 -0.43 3.58
CA MET A 82 3.66 0.28 2.31
C MET A 82 2.85 -0.53 1.30
N ILE A 83 3.07 -1.84 1.22
CA ILE A 83 2.32 -2.74 0.33
C ILE A 83 0.85 -2.80 0.74
N ILE A 84 0.56 -3.00 2.03
CA ILE A 84 -0.81 -3.02 2.56
C ILE A 84 -1.53 -1.72 2.20
N ASN A 85 -0.94 -0.57 2.50
CA ASN A 85 -1.52 0.73 2.21
C ASN A 85 -1.75 0.95 0.69
N ALA A 86 -0.88 0.41 -0.16
CA ALA A 86 -1.04 0.50 -1.62
C ALA A 86 -2.23 -0.34 -2.12
N ILE A 87 -2.41 -1.54 -1.55
CA ILE A 87 -3.54 -2.42 -1.86
C ILE A 87 -4.85 -1.78 -1.40
N GLU A 88 -4.92 -1.30 -0.15
CA GLU A 88 -6.11 -0.65 0.41
C GLU A 88 -6.54 0.57 -0.42
N LYS A 89 -5.58 1.42 -0.82
CA LYS A 89 -5.86 2.56 -1.71
C LYS A 89 -6.38 2.13 -3.08
N HIS A 90 -5.88 1.01 -3.60
CA HIS A 90 -6.35 0.52 -4.90
C HIS A 90 -7.76 -0.08 -4.79
N GLU A 91 -8.05 -0.80 -3.72
CA GLU A 91 -9.40 -1.28 -3.40
C GLU A 91 -10.40 -0.13 -3.33
N GLU A 92 -10.10 0.91 -2.55
CA GLU A 92 -10.95 2.10 -2.44
C GLU A 92 -11.19 2.78 -3.80
N TYR A 93 -10.14 2.88 -4.63
CA TYR A 93 -10.25 3.40 -5.99
C TYR A 93 -11.19 2.56 -6.88
N LEU A 94 -11.11 1.23 -6.79
CA LEU A 94 -11.98 0.33 -7.56
C LEU A 94 -13.43 0.41 -7.10
N LEU A 95 -13.68 0.48 -5.79
CA LEU A 95 -15.02 0.68 -5.23
C LEU A 95 -15.62 2.02 -5.71
N ASN A 96 -14.85 3.10 -5.65
CA ASN A 96 -15.28 4.40 -6.17
C ASN A 96 -15.58 4.38 -7.67
N LYS A 97 -14.84 3.61 -8.46
CA LYS A 97 -15.14 3.38 -9.89
C LYS A 97 -16.47 2.67 -10.09
N VAL A 98 -16.74 1.61 -9.32
CA VAL A 98 -18.01 0.88 -9.37
C VAL A 98 -19.18 1.82 -9.07
N ASP A 99 -19.07 2.64 -8.03
CA ASP A 99 -20.10 3.62 -7.69
C ASP A 99 -20.28 4.68 -8.78
N THR A 100 -19.20 5.15 -9.38
CA THR A 100 -19.26 6.09 -10.51
C THR A 100 -20.00 5.49 -11.70
N TYR A 101 -19.72 4.24 -12.06
CA TYR A 101 -20.41 3.56 -13.16
C TYR A 101 -21.89 3.33 -12.86
N LYS A 102 -22.21 2.88 -11.64
CA LYS A 102 -23.58 2.74 -11.15
C LYS A 102 -24.36 4.05 -11.28
N ASN A 103 -23.78 5.16 -10.82
CA ASN A 103 -24.42 6.47 -10.84
C ASN A 103 -24.63 6.98 -12.27
N LYS A 104 -23.65 6.81 -13.17
CA LYS A 104 -23.80 7.14 -14.60
C LYS A 104 -24.92 6.34 -15.27
N LYS A 105 -24.95 5.02 -15.06
CA LYS A 105 -26.04 4.18 -15.59
C LYS A 105 -27.39 4.63 -15.04
N LYS A 106 -27.49 4.89 -13.73
CA LYS A 106 -28.72 5.38 -13.10
C LYS A 106 -29.18 6.71 -13.69
N GLN A 107 -28.26 7.63 -13.96
CA GLN A 107 -28.57 8.92 -14.56
C GLN A 107 -29.19 8.75 -15.96
N ILE A 108 -28.55 7.98 -16.84
CA ILE A 108 -29.05 7.70 -18.19
C ILE A 108 -30.45 7.08 -18.14
N LEU A 109 -30.65 6.11 -17.24
CA LEU A 109 -31.97 5.46 -17.07
C LEU A 109 -33.03 6.44 -16.56
N THR A 110 -32.65 7.39 -15.71
CA THR A 110 -33.56 8.39 -15.16
C THR A 110 -33.97 9.40 -16.24
N GLU A 111 -33.02 9.83 -17.06
CA GLU A 111 -33.26 10.73 -18.21
C GLU A 111 -34.22 10.07 -19.21
N LEU A 112 -33.93 8.83 -19.62
CA LEU A 112 -34.83 8.04 -20.47
C LEU A 112 -36.23 7.88 -19.87
N LEU A 113 -36.32 7.55 -18.58
CA LEU A 113 -37.60 7.37 -17.91
C LEU A 113 -38.44 8.66 -17.97
N ASN A 114 -37.79 9.82 -17.81
CA ASN A 114 -38.46 11.11 -17.88
C ASN A 114 -38.94 11.42 -19.31
N GLU A 115 -38.13 11.13 -20.32
CA GLU A 115 -38.53 11.29 -21.73
C GLU A 115 -39.74 10.42 -22.07
N VAL A 116 -39.72 9.14 -21.69
CA VAL A 116 -40.82 8.20 -21.93
C VAL A 116 -42.09 8.64 -21.20
N LYS A 117 -41.97 9.08 -19.93
CA LYS A 117 -43.12 9.60 -19.17
C LYS A 117 -43.72 10.84 -19.80
N ASN A 118 -42.89 11.73 -20.34
CA ASN A 118 -43.38 12.94 -21.02
C ASN A 118 -44.19 12.56 -22.27
N VAL A 119 -43.66 11.65 -23.10
CA VAL A 119 -44.38 11.14 -24.28
C VAL A 119 -45.67 10.42 -23.89
N GLU A 120 -45.64 9.57 -22.86
CA GLU A 120 -46.83 8.91 -22.32
C GLU A 120 -47.91 9.93 -21.93
N GLN A 121 -47.52 11.03 -21.26
CA GLN A 121 -48.43 12.08 -20.83
C GLN A 121 -49.02 12.85 -22.01
N GLN A 122 -48.23 13.11 -23.06
CA GLN A 122 -48.73 13.71 -24.30
C GLN A 122 -49.79 12.82 -24.96
N PHE A 123 -49.55 11.50 -25.06
CA PHE A 123 -50.54 10.56 -25.58
C PHE A 123 -51.80 10.49 -24.71
N LYS A 124 -51.67 10.46 -23.37
CA LYS A 124 -52.83 10.50 -22.46
C LYS A 124 -53.67 11.75 -22.66
N THR A 125 -53.04 12.91 -22.82
CA THR A 125 -53.72 14.18 -23.04
C THR A 125 -54.45 14.19 -24.39
N LYS A 126 -53.78 13.75 -25.46
CA LYS A 126 -54.37 13.65 -26.81
C LYS A 126 -55.55 12.67 -26.83
N ASN A 127 -55.42 11.51 -26.18
CA ASN A 127 -56.51 10.54 -26.04
C ASN A 127 -57.70 11.12 -25.26
N LYS A 128 -57.45 11.89 -24.20
CA LYS A 128 -58.52 12.57 -23.44
C LYS A 128 -59.26 13.59 -24.30
N GLN A 129 -58.53 14.39 -25.10
CA GLN A 129 -59.11 15.36 -26.03
C GLN A 129 -59.95 14.67 -27.12
N ILE A 130 -59.47 13.57 -27.69
CA ILE A 130 -60.22 12.76 -28.66
C ILE A 130 -61.49 12.20 -28.02
N ALA A 131 -61.39 11.59 -26.84
CA ALA A 131 -62.55 11.03 -26.15
C ALA A 131 -63.59 12.11 -25.81
N GLN A 132 -63.15 13.30 -25.40
CA GLN A 132 -64.04 14.43 -25.14
C GLN A 132 -64.72 14.90 -26.42
N CYS A 133 -63.96 15.08 -27.51
CA CYS A 133 -64.52 15.45 -28.82
C CYS A 133 -65.53 14.42 -29.34
N ILE A 134 -65.31 13.11 -29.18
CA ILE A 134 -66.24 12.06 -29.61
C ILE A 134 -67.54 12.07 -28.80
N ASN A 135 -67.45 12.30 -27.48
CA ASN A 135 -68.59 12.20 -26.58
C ASN A 135 -69.35 13.53 -26.40
N ASP A 136 -68.86 14.64 -26.97
CA ASP A 136 -69.51 15.93 -26.84
C ASP A 136 -70.85 15.96 -27.61
N ILE A 137 -71.94 16.26 -26.90
CA ILE A 137 -73.31 16.22 -27.43
C ILE A 137 -73.69 17.57 -28.05
N ASP A 138 -73.02 18.65 -27.63
CA ASP A 138 -73.34 20.02 -28.00
C ASP A 138 -72.67 20.48 -29.32
N ILE A 139 -71.79 19.66 -29.90
CA ILE A 139 -71.04 19.98 -31.12
C ILE A 139 -71.71 19.34 -32.34
N ASP A 140 -71.97 20.15 -33.39
CA ASP A 140 -72.47 19.69 -34.68
C ASP A 140 -71.54 18.66 -35.34
N SER A 141 -72.13 17.74 -36.11
CA SER A 141 -71.41 16.64 -36.77
C SER A 141 -70.28 17.10 -37.69
N ASN A 142 -70.43 18.23 -38.40
CA ASN A 142 -69.37 18.74 -39.27
C ASN A 142 -68.24 19.39 -38.48
N GLN A 143 -68.55 20.17 -37.44
CA GLN A 143 -67.53 20.70 -36.52
C GLN A 143 -66.75 19.58 -35.82
N LYS A 144 -67.46 18.55 -35.35
CA LYS A 144 -66.89 17.37 -34.70
C LYS A 144 -65.92 16.65 -35.63
N ARG A 145 -66.31 16.47 -36.89
CA ARG A 145 -65.46 15.87 -37.93
C ARG A 145 -64.19 16.68 -38.17
N GLU A 146 -64.28 18.00 -38.22
CA GLU A 146 -63.11 18.86 -38.48
C GLU A 146 -62.16 18.91 -37.26
N GLN A 147 -62.70 18.98 -36.04
CA GLN A 147 -61.91 18.88 -34.82
C GLN A 147 -61.21 17.53 -34.69
N LEU A 148 -61.90 16.42 -35.00
CA LEU A 148 -61.28 15.09 -35.00
C LEU A 148 -60.15 15.03 -36.03
N LYS A 149 -60.37 15.61 -37.22
CA LYS A 149 -59.37 15.64 -38.29
C LYS A 149 -58.12 16.41 -37.87
N GLN A 150 -58.25 17.52 -37.15
CA GLN A 150 -57.12 18.25 -36.57
C GLN A 150 -56.41 17.45 -35.47
N LEU A 151 -57.16 16.83 -34.55
CA LEU A 151 -56.58 16.01 -33.48
C LEU A 151 -55.85 14.76 -34.00
N LEU A 152 -56.29 14.20 -35.12
CA LEU A 152 -55.68 13.02 -35.74
C LEU A 152 -54.53 13.34 -36.70
N GLN A 153 -54.24 14.62 -36.96
CA GLN A 153 -53.04 14.97 -37.73
C GLN A 153 -51.78 14.51 -36.99
N ASP A 154 -50.81 14.08 -37.79
CA ASP A 154 -49.47 13.72 -37.31
C ASP A 154 -48.87 14.95 -36.63
N ASP A 155 -48.70 14.86 -35.32
CA ASP A 155 -48.03 15.90 -34.55
C ASP A 155 -46.53 15.55 -34.56
N PRO A 156 -45.68 16.38 -35.21
CA PRO A 156 -44.25 16.11 -35.28
C PRO A 156 -43.57 16.10 -33.90
N ASN A 157 -44.22 16.64 -32.86
CA ASN A 157 -43.73 16.59 -31.47
C ASN A 157 -44.09 15.27 -30.75
N LEU A 158 -45.05 14.50 -31.25
CA LEU A 158 -45.52 13.22 -30.70
C LEU A 158 -44.91 12.06 -31.51
N ASN A 159 -43.58 12.03 -31.58
CA ASN A 159 -42.86 11.07 -32.40
C ASN A 159 -42.23 9.94 -31.57
N ILE A 160 -42.89 8.78 -31.51
CA ILE A 160 -42.32 7.55 -30.90
C ILE A 160 -41.03 7.10 -31.63
N ASN A 161 -40.84 7.48 -32.88
CA ASN A 161 -39.67 7.04 -33.65
C ASN A 161 -38.37 7.69 -33.16
N SER A 162 -38.42 8.82 -32.45
CA SER A 162 -37.23 9.37 -31.78
C SER A 162 -36.76 8.45 -30.64
N LEU A 163 -37.69 7.87 -29.88
CA LEU A 163 -37.42 6.90 -28.80
C LEU A 163 -36.93 5.54 -29.33
N LYS A 164 -37.36 5.15 -30.55
CA LYS A 164 -36.97 3.89 -31.19
C LYS A 164 -35.62 3.95 -31.91
N SER A 165 -35.28 5.11 -32.48
CA SER A 165 -34.04 5.31 -33.28
C SER A 165 -32.83 5.55 -32.40
N SER A 166 -33.04 6.22 -31.28
CA SER A 166 -32.09 6.21 -30.19
C SER A 166 -31.98 4.76 -29.74
N GLN A 167 -30.83 4.12 -29.97
CA GLN A 167 -30.44 2.86 -29.37
C GLN A 167 -30.44 3.03 -27.84
N ILE A 168 -31.58 3.25 -27.19
CA ILE A 168 -31.73 3.43 -25.73
C ILE A 168 -32.22 2.14 -25.06
N ILE A 169 -32.69 1.18 -25.88
CA ILE A 169 -32.76 -0.23 -25.52
C ILE A 169 -31.58 -1.02 -26.13
N PRO A 170 -30.29 -0.59 -26.10
CA PRO A 170 -29.23 -1.52 -26.41
C PRO A 170 -29.06 -2.32 -25.13
N ASN A 171 -29.59 -3.55 -25.13
CA ASN A 171 -29.11 -4.64 -24.30
C ASN A 171 -28.73 -4.16 -22.87
N LEU A 172 -29.76 -3.86 -22.06
CA LEU A 172 -29.64 -3.22 -20.75
C LEU A 172 -28.91 -4.17 -19.77
N ASP A 173 -27.63 -4.38 -20.00
CA ASP A 173 -26.77 -5.17 -19.14
C ASP A 173 -26.59 -4.34 -17.87
N THR A 174 -27.44 -4.61 -16.89
CA THR A 174 -27.38 -4.01 -15.56
C THR A 174 -26.17 -4.50 -14.78
N SER A 175 -25.44 -5.49 -15.30
CA SER A 175 -24.23 -5.99 -14.68
C SER A 175 -23.17 -4.90 -14.62
N ILE A 176 -22.52 -4.81 -13.47
CA ILE A 176 -21.27 -4.09 -13.31
C ILE A 176 -20.18 -5.16 -13.40
N ASN A 177 -19.77 -5.50 -14.62
CA ASN A 177 -18.67 -6.42 -14.84
C ASN A 177 -17.35 -5.69 -14.56
N VAL A 178 -16.78 -5.94 -13.38
CA VAL A 178 -15.43 -5.50 -13.04
C VAL A 178 -14.46 -6.46 -13.71
N GLN A 179 -14.10 -6.15 -14.95
CA GLN A 179 -13.02 -6.88 -15.61
C GLN A 179 -11.71 -6.32 -15.09
N PHE A 180 -10.96 -7.13 -14.35
CA PHE A 180 -9.59 -6.80 -13.98
C PHE A 180 -8.76 -6.83 -15.26
N THR A 181 -8.70 -5.71 -15.98
CA THR A 181 -7.73 -5.57 -17.05
C THR A 181 -6.37 -5.64 -16.39
N ASN A 182 -5.55 -6.58 -16.85
CA ASN A 182 -4.14 -6.70 -16.49
C ASN A 182 -3.39 -5.51 -17.12
N ASP A 183 -3.78 -4.29 -16.73
CA ASP A 183 -3.16 -3.06 -17.18
C ASP A 183 -1.72 -3.14 -16.70
N GLN A 184 -0.77 -3.08 -17.64
CA GLN A 184 0.68 -3.10 -17.39
C GLN A 184 1.16 -2.10 -16.30
N LYS A 185 0.31 -1.16 -15.87
CA LYS A 185 0.55 -0.28 -14.72
C LYS A 185 0.42 -0.98 -13.35
N GLN A 186 -0.39 -2.03 -13.18
CA GLN A 186 -0.43 -2.83 -11.93
C GLN A 186 0.77 -3.78 -11.81
N ILE A 187 1.37 -4.16 -12.95
CA ILE A 187 2.62 -4.94 -13.00
C ILE A 187 3.79 -4.17 -12.37
N LYS A 188 3.70 -2.84 -12.16
CA LYS A 188 4.74 -2.09 -11.41
C LYS A 188 4.87 -2.54 -9.96
N LEU A 189 3.80 -2.96 -9.28
CA LEU A 189 3.89 -3.46 -7.91
C LEU A 189 4.66 -4.80 -7.87
N ILE A 190 4.36 -5.68 -8.83
CA ILE A 190 5.05 -6.98 -9.00
C ILE A 190 6.49 -6.79 -9.52
N GLN A 191 6.75 -5.78 -10.36
CA GLN A 191 8.09 -5.43 -10.84
C GLN A 191 8.94 -4.78 -9.76
N MET A 192 8.39 -3.98 -8.85
CA MET A 192 9.13 -3.49 -7.67
C MET A 192 9.50 -4.62 -6.71
N ILE A 193 8.71 -5.70 -6.68
CA ILE A 193 9.02 -6.92 -5.92
C ILE A 193 10.06 -7.78 -6.65
N LYS A 194 9.95 -7.94 -7.98
CA LYS A 194 10.91 -8.68 -8.81
C LYS A 194 12.23 -7.96 -9.03
N SER A 195 12.27 -6.63 -8.96
CA SER A 195 13.49 -5.86 -9.20
C SER A 195 14.49 -6.00 -8.07
N GLY A 196 14.15 -6.66 -6.94
CA GLY A 196 15.14 -7.22 -6.01
C GLY A 196 16.31 -6.30 -5.70
N SER A 197 16.09 -4.98 -5.70
CA SER A 197 17.15 -3.97 -5.54
C SER A 197 17.37 -3.71 -4.06
N ILE A 198 17.31 -4.79 -3.28
CA ILE A 198 18.11 -4.94 -2.08
C ILE A 198 19.18 -5.94 -2.51
N THR A 199 20.04 -5.52 -3.44
CA THR A 199 21.35 -6.15 -3.60
C THR A 199 22.09 -5.90 -2.30
N LEU A 200 22.25 -6.96 -1.52
CA LEU A 200 23.04 -7.02 -0.30
C LEU A 200 24.55 -6.92 -0.60
N THR A 201 24.95 -6.18 -1.64
CA THR A 201 26.33 -6.22 -2.18
C THR A 201 26.92 -4.89 -2.66
N ASP A 202 26.27 -3.74 -2.46
CA ASP A 202 26.88 -2.44 -2.77
C ASP A 202 26.88 -1.51 -1.54
N ILE A 203 27.70 -1.86 -0.55
CA ILE A 203 28.29 -0.86 0.35
C ILE A 203 29.82 -1.02 0.23
N LYS A 204 30.38 -0.27 -0.72
CA LYS A 204 31.73 0.29 -0.66
C LYS A 204 31.63 1.77 -0.92
#